data_AF-A0A1U9MGV4-F1
#
_entry.id   AF-A0A1U9MGV4-F1
#
_cell.length_a   1.000
_cell.length_b   1.000
_cell.length_c   1.000
_cell.angle_alpha   90.00
_cell.angle_beta   90.00
_cell.angle_gamma   90.00
#
_symmetry.space_group_name_H-M   'P 1'
#
loop_
_entity.id
_entity.type
_entity.pdbx_description
1 polymer ?
#
loop_
_entity_poly.entity_id
_entity_poly.type
_entity_poly.pdbx_seq_one_letter_code
_entity_poly.pdbx_strand_id
1 'polypeptide(L)' 'MSIETAMRISVTGMNRQVDSLDKTALNVARGTTVERQTYDPGDDMIDLNMGEHNFKANFRVFQVADETMAQIINLKR' A
#
# COMPACT_ATOMS: atom_id res chain seq x y z
N MET A 1 0.77 19.29 -13.17
CA MET A 1 0.66 17.86 -12.83
C MET A 1 -0.82 17.51 -12.78
N SER A 2 -1.31 16.59 -13.61
CA SER A 2 -2.72 16.19 -13.64
C SER A 2 -3.00 15.10 -12.58
N ILE A 3 -4.25 15.04 -12.11
CA ILE A 3 -4.73 14.03 -11.15
C ILE A 3 -4.47 12.61 -11.67
N GLU A 4 -4.57 12.39 -12.99
CA GLU A 4 -4.26 11.11 -13.63
C GLU A 4 -2.82 10.65 -13.40
N THR A 5 -1.85 11.56 -13.43
CA THR A 5 -0.44 11.24 -13.16
C THR A 5 -0.24 10.85 -11.69
N ALA A 6 -0.87 11.56 -10.76
CA ALA A 6 -0.82 11.22 -9.34
C ALA A 6 -1.46 9.86 -9.06
N MET A 7 -2.63 9.58 -9.64
CA MET A 7 -3.30 8.28 -9.52
C MET A 7 -2.45 7.15 -10.11
N ARG A 8 -1.84 7.33 -11.29
CA ARG A 8 -0.99 6.30 -11.91
C ARG A 8 0.23 5.99 -11.05
N ILE A 9 0.86 7.01 -10.45
CA ILE A 9 1.96 6.84 -9.50
C ILE A 9 1.49 6.09 -8.26
N SER A 10 0.33 6.46 -7.71
CA SER A 10 -0.26 5.80 -6.53
C SER A 10 -0.63 4.33 -6.80
N VAL A 11 -1.23 3.99 -7.96
CA VAL A 11 -1.51 2.58 -8.35
C VAL A 11 -0.22 1.79 -8.48
N THR A 12 0.79 2.36 -9.15
CA THR A 12 2.08 1.70 -9.32
C THR A 12 2.78 1.47 -7.97
N GLY A 13 2.68 2.43 -7.05
CA GLY A 13 3.18 2.32 -5.68
C GLY A 13 2.46 1.24 -4.89
N MET A 14 1.12 1.19 -4.96
CA MET A 14 0.32 0.17 -4.29
C MET A 14 0.64 -1.23 -4.80
N ASN A 15 0.76 -1.45 -6.11
CA ASN A 15 1.09 -2.78 -6.64
C ASN A 15 2.45 -3.28 -6.13
N ARG A 16 3.47 -2.42 -6.08
CA ARG A 16 4.78 -2.77 -5.50
C ARG A 16 4.71 -3.07 -4.01
N GLN A 17 3.86 -2.33 -3.28
CA GLN A 17 3.66 -2.54 -1.85
C GLN A 17 2.90 -3.84 -1.56
N VAL A 18 1.92 -4.20 -2.39
CA VAL A 18 1.20 -5.48 -2.29
C VAL A 18 2.16 -6.66 -2.50
N ASP A 19 3.01 -6.61 -3.52
CA ASP A 19 4.01 -7.68 -3.75
C ASP A 19 4.99 -7.83 -2.58
N SER A 20 5.33 -6.72 -1.90
CA SER A 20 6.19 -6.73 -0.72
C SER A 20 5.46 -7.28 0.51
N LEU A 21 4.23 -6.83 0.74
CA LEU A 21 3.36 -7.31 1.84
C LEU A 21 3.10 -8.80 1.72
N ASP A 22 2.82 -9.31 0.52
CA ASP A 22 2.59 -10.74 0.28
C ASP A 22 3.83 -11.57 0.60
N LYS A 23 5.03 -11.11 0.21
CA LYS A 23 6.29 -11.80 0.54
C LYS A 23 6.54 -11.83 2.04
N THR A 24 6.38 -10.70 2.72
CA THR A 24 6.58 -10.61 4.17
C THR A 24 5.53 -11.44 4.93
N ALA A 25 4.27 -11.38 4.51
CA ALA A 25 3.20 -12.24 5.05
C ALA A 25 3.50 -13.72 4.85
N LEU A 26 4.04 -14.09 3.68
CA LEU A 26 4.45 -15.47 3.40
C LEU A 26 5.61 -15.91 4.30
N ASN A 27 6.57 -15.02 4.58
CA ASN A 27 7.69 -15.30 5.48
C ASN A 27 7.22 -15.47 6.94
N VAL A 28 6.33 -14.59 7.40
CA VAL A 28 5.69 -14.68 8.73
C VAL A 28 4.87 -15.96 8.85
N ALA A 29 4.05 -16.27 7.84
CA ALA A 29 3.20 -17.47 7.83
C ALA A 29 3.99 -18.78 7.72
N ARG A 30 5.13 -18.77 7.02
CA ARG A 30 6.02 -19.93 6.93
C ARG A 30 6.76 -20.22 8.23
N GLY A 31 6.91 -19.23 9.11
CA GLY A 31 7.50 -19.38 10.43
C GLY A 31 8.96 -19.86 10.38
N THR A 32 9.91 -18.93 10.54
CA THR A 32 11.32 -19.12 10.98
C THR A 32 12.16 -20.25 10.35
N THR A 33 11.70 -20.91 9.29
CA THR A 33 12.33 -22.08 8.69
C THR A 33 12.93 -21.75 7.32
N VAL A 34 13.81 -20.75 7.30
CA VAL A 34 14.81 -20.62 6.25
C VAL A 34 16.16 -20.74 6.93
N GLU A 35 16.97 -21.68 6.45
CA GLU A 35 18.24 -22.09 7.00
C GLU A 35 19.08 -20.91 7.54
N ARG A 36 19.24 -20.87 8.86
CA ARG A 36 20.42 -20.31 9.53
C ARG A 36 20.75 -18.82 9.25
N GLN A 37 19.73 -17.96 9.22
CA GLN A 37 19.88 -16.57 9.63
C GLN A 37 18.85 -16.31 10.72
N THR A 38 19.25 -15.59 11.77
CA THR A 38 18.35 -15.10 12.83
C THR A 38 17.25 -14.27 12.16
N TYR A 39 16.16 -14.93 11.83
CA TYR A 39 14.97 -14.33 11.25
C TYR A 39 14.12 -13.88 12.43
N ASP A 40 14.02 -12.56 12.62
CA ASP A 40 13.19 -11.97 13.66
C ASP A 40 11.80 -11.69 13.08
N PRO A 41 10.78 -12.48 13.42
CA PRO A 41 9.41 -12.23 12.98
C PRO A 41 8.87 -10.88 13.46
N GLY A 42 9.49 -10.24 14.47
CA GLY A 42 9.15 -8.89 14.91
C GLY A 42 9.41 -7.83 13.84
N ASP A 43 10.56 -7.89 13.16
CA ASP A 43 10.91 -6.94 12.08
C ASP A 43 9.97 -7.09 10.89
N ASP A 44 9.64 -8.33 10.50
CA ASP A 44 8.71 -8.59 9.40
C ASP A 44 7.27 -8.14 9.73
N MET A 45 6.84 -8.22 10.99
CA MET A 45 5.55 -7.65 11.40
C MET A 45 5.53 -6.11 11.38
N ILE A 46 6.66 -5.47 11.70
CA ILE A 46 6.82 -4.01 11.59
C ILE A 46 6.79 -3.60 10.11
N ASP A 47 7.48 -4.33 9.25
CA ASP A 47 7.47 -4.10 7.79
C ASP A 47 6.07 -4.32 7.18
N LEU A 48 5.32 -5.33 7.65
CA LEU A 48 3.92 -5.52 7.29
C LEU A 48 3.06 -4.32 7.70
N ASN A 49 3.21 -3.84 8.93
CA ASN A 49 2.44 -2.70 9.43
C ASN A 49 2.79 -1.39 8.68
N MET A 50 4.08 -1.17 8.39
CA MET A 50 4.52 -0.03 7.56
C MET A 50 4.00 -0.14 6.12
N GLY A 51 3.99 -1.35 5.54
CA GLY A 51 3.40 -1.61 4.22
C GLY A 51 1.90 -1.30 4.20
N GLU A 52 1.16 -1.76 5.22
CA GLU A 52 -0.28 -1.49 5.35
C GLU A 52 -0.56 0.01 5.53
N HIS A 53 0.23 0.69 6.36
CA HIS A 53 0.11 2.14 6.57
C HIS A 53 0.31 2.91 5.26
N ASN A 54 1.33 2.56 4.48
CA ASN A 54 1.59 3.19 3.19
C ASN A 54 0.50 2.87 2.14
N PHE A 55 -0.05 1.67 2.16
CA PHE A 55 -1.19 1.30 1.33
C PHE A 55 -2.43 2.15 1.68
N LYS A 56 -2.75 2.31 2.97
CA LYS A 56 -3.83 3.19 3.45
C LYS A 56 -3.61 4.66 3.08
N ALA A 57 -2.37 5.15 3.16
CA ALA A 57 -2.04 6.51 2.75
C ALA A 57 -2.29 6.72 1.24
N ASN A 58 -1.87 5.77 0.40
CA ASN A 58 -2.15 5.79 -1.03
C ASN A 58 -3.65 5.68 -1.34
N PHE A 59 -4.38 4.85 -0.59
CA PHE A 59 -5.84 4.71 -0.74
C PHE A 59 -6.59 6.02 -0.43
N ARG A 60 -6.16 6.78 0.59
CA ARG A 60 -6.73 8.11 0.90
C ARG A 60 -6.61 9.10 -0.25
N VAL A 61 -5.55 9.02 -1.06
CA VAL A 61 -5.41 9.86 -2.27
C VAL A 61 -6.52 9.56 -3.27
N PHE A 62 -6.91 8.30 -3.44
CA PHE A 62 -8.04 7.92 -4.29
C PHE A 62 -9.38 8.40 -3.73
N GLN A 63 -9.61 8.27 -2.42
CA GLN A 63 -10.83 8.79 -1.79
C GLN A 63 -10.98 10.29 -1.98
N VAL A 64 -9.91 11.05 -1.71
CA VAL A 64 -9.95 12.51 -1.89
C VAL A 64 -10.15 12.86 -3.36
N ALA A 65 -9.50 12.15 -4.29
CA ALA A 65 -9.72 12.37 -5.73
C ALA A 65 -11.18 12.12 -6.15
N ASP A 66 -11.82 11.07 -5.62
CA ASP A 66 -13.22 10.73 -5.89
C ASP A 66 -14.18 11.78 -5.29
N GLU A 67 -13.96 12.19 -4.04
CA GLU A 67 -14.72 13.27 -3.38
C GLU A 67 -14.59 14.59 -4.16
N THR A 68 -13.40 14.92 -4.64
CA THR A 68 -13.15 16.14 -5.43
C THR A 68 -13.86 16.07 -6.77
N MET A 69 -13.85 14.91 -7.45
CA MET A 69 -14.56 14.69 -8.70
C MET A 69 -16.08 14.81 -8.50
N ALA A 70 -16.61 14.24 -7.42
CA ALA A 70 -18.03 14.33 -7.06
C ALA A 70 -18.46 15.79 -6.80
N GLN A 71 -17.63 16.58 -6.11
CA GLN A 71 -17.88 18.01 -5.92
C GLN A 71 -17.88 18.79 -7.24
N ILE A 72 -16.94 18.51 -8.15
CA ILE A 72 -16.89 19.13 -9.48
C ILE A 72 -18.16 18.80 -10.28
N ILE A 73 -18.61 17.54 -10.26
CA ILE A 73 -19.85 17.12 -10.93
C ILE A 73 -21.06 17.85 -10.35
N ASN A 74 -21.13 17.98 -9.02
CA ASN A 74 -22.22 18.69 -8.35
C ASN A 74 -22.20 20.21 -8.60
N LEU A 75 -21.03 20.83 -8.72
CA LEU A 75 -20.88 22.25 -9.11
C LEU A 75 -21.27 22.52 -10.57
N LYS A 76 -21.20 21.51 -11.42
CA LYS A 76 -21.51 21.61 -12.86
C LYS A 76 -23.00 21.40 -13.16
N ARG A 77 -23.79 20.96 -12.18
CA ARG A 77 -25.26 20.88 -12.24
C ARG A 77 -25.88 22.18 -11.76
#